data_AF-C1FIA1-F1
#
_entry.id   AF-C1FIA1-F1
#
_cell.length_a   1.000
_cell.length_b   1.000
_cell.length_c   1.000
_cell.angle_alpha   90.00
_cell.angle_beta   90.00
_cell.angle_gamma   90.00
#
_symmetry.space_group_name_H-M   'P 1'
#
loop_
_entity.id
_entity.type
_entity.pdbx_description
1 polymer ?
#
loop_
_entity_poly.entity_id
_entity_poly.type
_entity_poly.pdbx_seq_one_letter_code
_entity_poly.pdbx_strand_id
1 'polypeptide(L)'
;YRGCQTKTRSGRTCQNWDSQTPHHHTRRNEAKGSAGNNYCRNPDGEPTIWCYTTDPNKRWEFCDPLPESSAEEAPSPPAPTLRGVGDEGYRGCQTKTRSGRTCQNWDSQTPHHHTRRNEAKGSAGNNYCRNPDGEPTIWCYTTDPNKRWEYCD
;
A
#
# COMPACT_ATOMS: atom_id res chain seq x y z
N TYR A 1 -10.23 4.39 8.71
CA TYR A 1 -9.38 3.42 7.98
C TYR A 1 -8.39 4.17 7.10
N ARG A 2 -7.14 3.68 6.97
CA ARG A 2 -6.06 4.34 6.20
C ARG A 2 -5.33 3.44 5.19
N GLY A 3 -5.74 2.17 5.05
CA GLY A 3 -5.08 1.20 4.16
C GLY A 3 -5.34 1.42 2.66
N CYS A 4 -4.78 0.53 1.84
CA CYS A 4 -4.57 0.72 0.41
C CYS A 4 -5.63 0.04 -0.50
N GLN A 5 -6.90 -0.07 -0.07
CA GLN A 5 -7.97 -0.76 -0.83
C GLN A 5 -8.43 -0.03 -2.09
N THR A 6 -8.08 -0.49 -3.28
CA THR A 6 -8.46 0.14 -4.56
C THR A 6 -9.70 -0.45 -5.24
N LYS A 7 -10.37 -1.43 -4.62
CA LYS A 7 -11.51 -2.16 -5.20
C LYS A 7 -12.72 -2.21 -4.25
N THR A 8 -13.91 -2.20 -4.82
CA THR A 8 -15.18 -2.35 -4.10
C THR A 8 -15.49 -3.81 -3.76
N ARG A 9 -16.57 -4.04 -3.01
CA ARG A 9 -17.12 -5.37 -2.70
C ARG A 9 -17.37 -6.25 -3.93
N SER A 10 -17.85 -5.67 -5.03
CA SER A 10 -18.04 -6.39 -6.31
C SER A 10 -16.78 -6.47 -7.18
N GLY A 11 -15.61 -6.07 -6.66
CA GLY A 11 -14.35 -6.07 -7.39
C GLY A 11 -14.20 -4.93 -8.40
N ARG A 12 -15.16 -4.00 -8.49
CA ARG A 12 -15.05 -2.80 -9.34
C ARG A 12 -13.87 -1.96 -8.87
N THR A 13 -13.05 -1.53 -9.80
CA THR A 13 -12.00 -0.55 -9.54
C THR A 13 -12.65 0.73 -9.01
N CYS A 14 -12.12 1.24 -7.92
CA CYS A 14 -12.55 2.52 -7.39
C CYS A 14 -12.19 3.64 -8.37
N GLN A 15 -13.14 4.53 -8.61
CA GLN A 15 -12.88 5.85 -9.16
C GLN A 15 -12.05 6.62 -8.11
N ASN A 16 -11.00 7.29 -8.57
CA ASN A 16 -10.16 8.16 -7.74
C ASN A 16 -11.04 9.26 -7.10
N TRP A 17 -10.83 9.53 -5.80
CA TRP A 17 -11.61 10.53 -5.04
C TRP A 17 -11.50 11.97 -5.55
N ASP A 18 -10.54 12.25 -6.43
CA ASP A 18 -10.43 13.54 -7.11
C ASP A 18 -11.13 13.58 -8.48
N SER A 19 -11.40 12.42 -9.10
CA SER A 19 -12.05 12.32 -10.41
C SER A 19 -13.51 12.76 -10.36
N GLN A 20 -14.03 13.27 -11.47
CA GLN A 20 -15.46 13.55 -11.68
C GLN A 20 -16.08 12.66 -12.76
N THR A 21 -15.32 11.67 -13.25
CA THR A 21 -15.73 10.71 -14.27
C THR A 21 -15.43 9.27 -13.80
N PRO A 22 -16.33 8.30 -14.09
CA PRO A 22 -17.65 8.50 -14.70
C PRO A 22 -18.67 9.24 -13.81
N HIS A 23 -18.42 9.39 -12.50
CA HIS A 23 -19.39 9.98 -11.56
C HIS A 23 -18.97 11.34 -11.00
N HIS A 24 -19.74 12.39 -11.30
CA HIS A 24 -19.55 13.73 -10.72
C HIS A 24 -19.99 13.77 -9.25
N HIS A 25 -19.15 14.30 -8.34
CA HIS A 25 -19.40 14.34 -6.89
C HIS A 25 -18.64 15.44 -6.14
N THR A 26 -19.22 15.93 -5.04
CA THR A 26 -18.65 17.01 -4.21
C THR A 26 -17.61 16.56 -3.18
N ARG A 27 -17.52 15.25 -2.89
CA ARG A 27 -16.75 14.68 -1.75
C ARG A 27 -15.22 14.67 -1.87
N ARG A 28 -14.65 15.55 -2.70
CA ARG A 28 -13.20 15.64 -2.96
C ARG A 28 -12.37 15.89 -1.68
N ASN A 29 -12.86 16.75 -0.80
CA ASN A 29 -12.08 17.30 0.32
C ASN A 29 -12.30 16.58 1.66
N GLU A 30 -13.24 15.63 1.73
CA GLU A 30 -13.75 15.10 3.01
C GLU A 30 -13.00 13.83 3.45
N ALA A 31 -12.43 13.08 2.49
CA ALA A 31 -11.78 11.81 2.74
C ALA A 31 -10.30 12.00 3.17
N LYS A 32 -10.04 12.13 4.48
CA LYS A 32 -8.68 12.27 5.04
C LYS A 32 -7.79 11.06 4.69
N GLY A 33 -6.68 11.31 3.99
CA GLY A 33 -5.70 10.30 3.56
C GLY A 33 -6.06 9.57 2.26
N SER A 34 -6.74 10.25 1.34
CA SER A 34 -7.35 9.65 0.13
C SER A 34 -7.07 10.40 -1.16
N ALA A 35 -6.62 11.65 -1.07
CA ALA A 35 -6.22 12.47 -2.21
C ALA A 35 -5.21 11.71 -3.10
N GLY A 36 -5.37 11.85 -4.40
CA GLY A 36 -4.53 11.21 -5.42
C GLY A 36 -4.68 9.69 -5.54
N ASN A 37 -5.51 9.03 -4.74
CA ASN A 37 -5.66 7.59 -4.73
C ASN A 37 -7.13 7.19 -4.88
N ASN A 38 -7.38 5.97 -5.33
CA ASN A 38 -8.72 5.37 -5.30
C ASN A 38 -8.92 4.45 -4.08
N TYR A 39 -8.19 4.69 -2.99
CA TYR A 39 -8.28 3.89 -1.78
C TYR A 39 -9.62 4.08 -1.07
N CYS A 40 -10.30 3.01 -0.65
CA CYS A 40 -11.61 3.09 -0.03
C CYS A 40 -11.56 3.73 1.36
N ARG A 41 -12.52 4.61 1.61
CA ARG A 41 -12.53 5.55 2.74
C ARG A 41 -13.94 5.78 3.23
N ASN A 42 -14.03 6.40 4.41
CA ASN A 42 -15.28 6.74 5.05
C ASN A 42 -15.16 8.20 5.54
N PRO A 43 -15.50 9.19 4.68
CA PRO A 43 -15.47 10.61 5.04
C PRO A 43 -16.67 11.04 5.88
N ASP A 44 -17.80 10.35 5.73
CA ASP A 44 -19.15 10.83 6.03
C ASP A 44 -19.85 10.06 7.15
N GLY A 45 -19.16 9.11 7.80
CA GLY A 45 -19.72 8.34 8.92
C GLY A 45 -20.57 7.15 8.49
N GLU A 46 -20.46 6.73 7.24
CA GLU A 46 -21.11 5.52 6.69
C GLU A 46 -20.73 4.25 7.49
N PRO A 47 -21.50 3.14 7.39
CA PRO A 47 -21.23 1.92 8.16
C PRO A 47 -19.87 1.28 7.90
N THR A 48 -19.28 1.52 6.72
CA THR A 48 -17.95 1.03 6.35
C THR A 48 -17.30 1.96 5.32
N ILE A 49 -16.06 1.68 4.96
CA ILE A 49 -15.41 2.36 3.83
C ILE A 49 -16.11 2.04 2.51
N TRP A 50 -16.04 2.97 1.59
CA TRP A 50 -16.62 2.87 0.27
C TRP A 50 -15.71 3.59 -0.73
N CYS A 51 -16.09 3.62 -2.01
CA CYS A 51 -15.53 4.51 -3.02
C CYS A 51 -16.55 4.75 -4.15
N TYR A 52 -16.36 5.81 -4.93
CA TYR A 52 -16.96 5.88 -6.26
C TYR A 52 -16.37 4.76 -7.14
N THR A 53 -17.06 4.29 -8.18
CA THR A 53 -16.55 3.18 -9.03
C THR A 53 -16.30 3.62 -10.46
N THR A 54 -15.39 2.96 -11.18
CA THR A 54 -15.15 3.27 -12.60
C THR A 54 -16.22 2.70 -13.55
N ASP A 55 -17.26 2.02 -13.05
CA ASP A 55 -18.40 1.53 -13.83
C ASP A 55 -19.46 2.64 -13.97
N PRO A 56 -19.78 3.12 -15.20
CA PRO A 56 -20.79 4.16 -15.42
C PRO A 56 -22.19 3.83 -14.88
N ASN A 57 -22.49 2.56 -14.65
CA ASN A 57 -23.79 2.10 -14.13
C ASN A 57 -23.81 1.97 -12.60
N LYS A 58 -22.65 2.07 -11.93
CA LYS A 58 -22.52 1.94 -10.47
C LYS A 58 -21.80 3.16 -9.88
N ARG A 59 -22.60 4.15 -9.44
CA ARG A 59 -22.10 5.43 -8.92
C ARG A 59 -21.03 5.27 -7.85
N TRP A 60 -21.33 4.49 -6.83
CA TRP A 60 -20.42 4.19 -5.73
C TRP A 60 -20.77 2.81 -5.17
N GLU A 61 -19.85 2.25 -4.40
CA GLU A 61 -20.11 1.01 -3.66
C GLU A 61 -19.26 0.94 -2.40
N PHE A 62 -19.77 0.26 -1.38
CA PHE A 62 -18.98 -0.14 -0.23
C PHE A 62 -17.79 -1.00 -0.67
N CYS A 63 -16.68 -0.81 0.02
CA CYS A 63 -15.54 -1.70 -0.03
C CYS A 63 -15.40 -2.35 1.33
N ASP A 64 -14.76 -3.51 1.35
CA ASP A 64 -14.21 -4.03 2.58
C ASP A 64 -12.77 -3.52 2.72
N PRO A 65 -12.32 -3.14 3.92
CA PRO A 65 -10.93 -2.82 4.20
C PRO A 65 -9.98 -3.85 3.58
N LEU A 66 -9.11 -3.42 2.65
CA LEU A 66 -7.90 -4.22 2.45
C LEU A 66 -7.13 -4.20 3.77
N PRO A 67 -6.47 -5.31 4.16
CA PRO A 67 -5.33 -5.21 5.04
C PRO A 67 -4.31 -4.21 4.48
N GLU A 68 -3.32 -3.79 5.26
CA GLU A 68 -2.27 -2.89 4.78
C GLU A 68 -1.29 -3.63 3.85
N SER A 69 -1.80 -4.31 2.79
CA SER A 69 -1.02 -4.72 1.62
C SER A 69 -1.76 -5.18 0.35
N SER A 70 -1.46 -4.48 -0.75
CA SER A 70 -1.31 -4.95 -2.15
C SER A 70 -0.76 -3.76 -2.99
N ALA A 71 0.16 -3.87 -3.94
CA ALA A 71 1.06 -4.97 -4.31
C ALA A 71 2.24 -4.48 -5.23
N GLU A 72 2.05 -3.38 -5.96
CA GLU A 72 2.89 -2.87 -7.08
C GLU A 72 2.97 -1.33 -7.01
N GLU A 73 3.93 -0.57 -7.58
CA GLU A 73 5.12 -0.82 -8.43
C GLU A 73 6.34 0.05 -7.95
N ALA A 74 7.46 0.11 -8.71
CA ALA A 74 8.63 0.99 -8.43
C ALA A 74 8.69 2.22 -9.34
N PRO A 75 9.53 3.24 -9.06
CA PRO A 75 10.45 3.40 -7.91
C PRO A 75 10.03 4.55 -6.96
N SER A 76 10.85 4.87 -5.96
CA SER A 76 10.48 5.58 -4.72
C SER A 76 11.30 6.86 -4.46
N PRO A 77 10.97 7.77 -3.49
CA PRO A 77 9.80 7.91 -2.60
C PRO A 77 9.11 9.31 -2.81
N PRO A 78 8.20 9.90 -1.97
CA PRO A 78 8.08 9.81 -0.51
C PRO A 78 7.00 8.83 0.00
N ALA A 79 7.46 7.65 0.42
CA ALA A 79 7.20 7.05 1.71
C ALA A 79 6.10 7.68 2.62
N PRO A 80 5.06 6.94 3.05
CA PRO A 80 4.23 7.35 4.19
C PRO A 80 5.03 7.34 5.50
N THR A 81 5.59 8.51 5.82
CA THR A 81 6.45 8.85 6.97
C THR A 81 7.20 7.67 7.59
N LEU A 82 8.41 7.48 7.08
CA LEU A 82 9.57 7.09 7.86
C LEU A 82 9.52 7.77 9.26
N ARG A 83 9.56 6.99 10.34
CA ARG A 83 9.45 7.46 11.74
C ARG A 83 10.32 6.61 12.66
N GLY A 84 10.97 7.23 13.63
CA GLY A 84 11.94 6.55 14.51
C GLY A 84 13.36 6.56 13.91
N VAL A 85 14.32 6.01 14.65
CA VAL A 85 15.70 5.84 14.15
C VAL A 85 15.69 4.74 13.08
N GLY A 86 16.26 5.00 11.91
CA GLY A 86 16.23 4.07 10.78
C GLY A 86 14.82 3.78 10.24
N ASP A 87 13.82 4.59 10.57
CA ASP A 87 12.47 4.48 9.97
C ASP A 87 11.64 3.25 10.39
N GLU A 88 11.97 2.63 11.54
CA GLU A 88 11.28 1.46 12.16
C GLU A 88 9.73 1.59 12.20
N GLY A 89 9.22 2.81 12.32
CA GLY A 89 7.81 3.17 12.36
C GLY A 89 7.11 3.27 10.99
N TYR A 90 7.79 3.00 9.87
CA TYR A 90 7.18 3.02 8.54
C TYR A 90 6.10 1.93 8.39
N ARG A 91 4.93 2.32 7.88
CA ARG A 91 3.77 1.43 7.66
C ARG A 91 3.25 1.53 6.22
N GLY A 92 4.15 1.74 5.27
CA GLY A 92 3.79 2.02 3.89
C GLY A 92 3.53 0.82 3.01
N CYS A 93 2.93 1.14 1.85
CA CYS A 93 2.44 0.20 0.84
C CYS A 93 3.42 -0.13 -0.31
N GLN A 94 4.67 0.30 -0.18
CA GLN A 94 5.71 0.18 -1.20
C GLN A 94 6.31 -1.22 -1.24
N THR A 95 6.45 -1.79 -2.43
CA THR A 95 6.72 -3.23 -2.63
C THR A 95 7.98 -3.53 -3.41
N LYS A 96 8.85 -2.54 -3.49
CA LYS A 96 9.63 -2.28 -4.68
C LYS A 96 10.84 -1.42 -4.31
N THR A 97 12.02 -1.90 -4.67
CA THR A 97 13.31 -1.35 -4.23
C THR A 97 13.75 -0.14 -5.05
N ARG A 98 14.82 0.54 -4.61
CA ARG A 98 15.46 1.67 -5.33
C ARG A 98 15.73 1.37 -6.81
N SER A 99 16.21 0.16 -7.12
CA SER A 99 16.56 -0.24 -8.48
C SER A 99 15.39 -0.81 -9.30
N GLY A 100 14.18 -0.78 -8.77
CA GLY A 100 12.98 -1.26 -9.46
C GLY A 100 12.60 -2.72 -9.19
N ARG A 101 13.39 -3.45 -8.39
CA ARG A 101 13.17 -4.88 -8.13
C ARG A 101 11.95 -5.07 -7.24
N THR A 102 11.10 -6.02 -7.60
CA THR A 102 10.00 -6.45 -6.75
C THR A 102 10.59 -7.02 -5.47
N CYS A 103 10.12 -6.53 -4.33
CA CYS A 103 10.48 -7.07 -3.04
C CYS A 103 10.01 -8.53 -2.98
N GLN A 104 10.88 -9.39 -2.48
CA GLN A 104 10.50 -10.70 -1.97
C GLN A 104 9.63 -10.47 -0.73
N ASN A 105 8.54 -11.22 -0.62
CA ASN A 105 7.67 -11.21 0.56
C ASN A 105 8.49 -11.57 1.81
N TRP A 106 8.32 -10.84 2.91
CA TRP A 106 9.09 -11.06 4.16
C TRP A 106 8.90 -12.45 4.77
N ASP A 107 7.86 -13.17 4.37
CA ASP A 107 7.65 -14.57 4.77
C ASP A 107 8.31 -15.59 3.83
N SER A 108 8.64 -15.20 2.59
CA SER A 108 9.26 -16.09 1.60
C SER A 108 10.71 -16.42 1.97
N GLN A 109 11.18 -17.60 1.58
CA GLN A 109 12.59 -18.01 1.67
C GLN A 109 13.24 -18.21 0.29
N THR A 110 12.54 -17.79 -0.76
CA THR A 110 12.93 -17.93 -2.16
C THR A 110 12.72 -16.59 -2.88
N PRO A 111 13.69 -16.12 -3.70
CA PRO A 111 14.99 -16.75 -3.96
C PRO A 111 15.98 -16.72 -2.77
N HIS A 112 15.75 -15.92 -1.73
CA HIS A 112 16.73 -15.73 -0.65
C HIS A 112 16.26 -16.27 0.70
N HIS A 113 16.98 -17.26 1.25
CA HIS A 113 16.75 -17.79 2.60
C HIS A 113 17.26 -16.80 3.67
N HIS A 114 16.45 -16.48 4.69
CA HIS A 114 16.76 -15.50 5.73
C HIS A 114 15.99 -15.72 7.04
N THR A 115 16.60 -15.32 8.16
CA THR A 115 16.01 -15.46 9.51
C THR A 115 14.97 -14.39 9.88
N ARG A 116 14.95 -13.24 9.17
CA ARG A 116 14.21 -12.01 9.54
C ARG A 116 12.67 -12.03 9.36
N ARG A 117 12.04 -13.21 9.37
CA ARG A 117 10.58 -13.36 9.16
C ARG A 117 9.74 -12.59 10.20
N ASN A 118 10.18 -12.60 11.45
CA ASN A 118 9.35 -12.16 12.59
C ASN A 118 9.63 -10.71 13.05
N GLU A 119 10.63 -10.03 12.47
CA GLU A 119 11.17 -8.78 13.01
C GLU A 119 10.51 -7.54 12.37
N ALA A 120 10.00 -7.67 11.14
CA ALA A 120 9.35 -6.59 10.39
C ALA A 120 7.88 -6.39 10.84
N LYS A 121 7.65 -5.59 11.90
CA LYS A 121 6.31 -5.26 12.40
C LYS A 121 5.44 -4.56 11.35
N GLY A 122 4.26 -5.12 11.06
CA GLY A 122 3.31 -4.56 10.08
C GLY A 122 3.59 -4.95 8.62
N SER A 123 4.16 -6.14 8.40
CA SER A 123 4.73 -6.54 7.09
C SER A 123 4.49 -8.01 6.74
N ALA A 124 3.93 -8.79 7.66
CA ALA A 124 3.57 -10.18 7.43
C ALA A 124 2.55 -10.31 6.29
N GLY A 125 2.75 -11.30 5.42
CA GLY A 125 2.00 -11.54 4.20
C GLY A 125 2.42 -10.66 3.02
N ASN A 126 3.33 -9.70 3.22
CA ASN A 126 3.50 -8.55 2.35
C ASN A 126 4.96 -8.40 1.92
N ASN A 127 5.22 -7.93 0.71
CA ASN A 127 6.59 -7.59 0.28
C ASN A 127 6.92 -6.11 0.55
N TYR A 128 6.43 -5.60 1.68
CA TYR A 128 6.34 -4.17 1.93
C TYR A 128 7.62 -3.63 2.54
N CYS A 129 8.24 -2.60 1.98
CA CYS A 129 9.50 -2.04 2.44
C CYS A 129 9.50 -1.66 3.93
N ARG A 130 10.48 -2.11 4.71
CA ARG A 130 10.51 -1.96 6.19
C ARG A 130 11.94 -1.94 6.71
N ASN A 131 12.12 -1.47 7.95
CA ASN A 131 13.37 -1.59 8.66
C ASN A 131 13.16 -2.30 10.02
N PRO A 132 13.46 -3.61 10.12
CA PRO A 132 13.37 -4.36 11.36
C PRO A 132 14.62 -4.30 12.24
N ASP A 133 15.77 -3.95 11.66
CA ASP A 133 17.10 -4.21 12.24
C ASP A 133 17.93 -2.95 12.49
N GLY A 134 17.34 -1.77 12.32
CA GLY A 134 18.00 -0.49 12.60
C GLY A 134 18.99 -0.06 11.51
N GLU A 135 18.82 -0.56 10.29
CA GLU A 135 19.57 -0.12 9.10
C GLU A 135 19.37 1.40 8.85
N PRO A 136 20.10 2.04 7.93
CA PRO A 136 19.93 3.45 7.62
C PRO A 136 18.51 3.85 7.18
N THR A 137 17.73 2.93 6.59
CA THR A 137 16.36 3.18 6.12
C THR A 137 15.62 1.88 5.78
N ILE A 138 14.35 1.98 5.37
CA ILE A 138 13.55 0.85 4.90
C ILE A 138 14.19 0.11 3.72
N TRP A 139 14.06 -1.22 3.73
CA TRP A 139 14.62 -2.11 2.72
C TRP A 139 13.68 -3.30 2.50
N CYS A 140 14.06 -4.25 1.65
CA CYS A 140 13.43 -5.57 1.55
C CYS A 140 14.39 -6.59 0.90
N TYR A 141 14.13 -7.89 1.10
CA TYR A 141 14.66 -8.92 0.20
C TYR A 141 14.10 -8.72 -1.21
N THR A 142 14.76 -9.18 -2.27
CA THR A 142 14.27 -8.99 -3.67
C THR A 142 13.93 -10.30 -4.36
N THR A 143 13.02 -10.29 -5.34
CA THR A 143 12.72 -11.48 -6.14
C THR A 143 13.77 -11.81 -7.21
N ASP A 144 14.85 -11.03 -7.32
CA ASP A 144 15.99 -11.30 -8.23
C ASP A 144 16.99 -12.25 -7.54
N PRO A 145 17.25 -13.46 -8.07
CA PRO A 145 18.20 -14.41 -7.50
C PRO A 145 19.63 -13.88 -7.35
N ASN A 146 19.99 -12.82 -8.09
CA ASN A 146 21.32 -12.21 -8.06
C ASN A 146 21.44 -11.05 -7.06
N LYS A 147 20.32 -10.60 -6.47
CA LYS A 147 20.28 -9.47 -5.53
C LYS A 147 19.53 -9.86 -4.26
N ARG A 148 20.30 -10.29 -3.24
CA ARG A 148 19.75 -10.80 -1.97
C ARG A 148 18.71 -9.89 -1.33
N TRP A 149 19.06 -8.62 -1.18
CA TRP A 149 18.21 -7.59 -0.62
C TRP A 149 18.63 -6.24 -1.19
N GLU A 150 17.77 -5.25 -1.06
CA GLU A 150 18.09 -3.88 -1.40
C GLU A 150 17.25 -2.91 -0.58
N TYR A 151 17.78 -1.70 -0.39
CA TYR A 151 16.99 -0.60 0.14
C TYR A 151 15.75 -0.32 -0.71
N CYS A 152 14.77 0.23 -0.03
CA CYS A 152 13.70 1.00 -0.59
C CYS A 152 14.03 2.48 -0.34
N ASP A 153 13.35 3.40 -1.02
CA ASP A 153 13.40 4.82 -0.64
C ASP A 153 12.17 5.20 0.21
#